data_AF-A0A645HWR2-F1
#
_entry.id   AF-A0A645HWR2-F1
#
_cell.length_a   1.000
_cell.length_b   1.000
_cell.length_c   1.000
_cell.angle_alpha   90.00
_cell.angle_beta   90.00
_cell.angle_gamma   90.00
#
_symmetry.space_group_name_H-M   'P 1'
#
loop_
_entity.id
_entity.type
_entity.pdbx_description
1 polymer ?
#
loop_
_entity_poly.entity_id
_entity_poly.type
_entity_poly.pdbx_seq_one_letter_code
_entity_poly.pdbx_strand_id
1 'polypeptide(L)'
;MKIDTGSWQDGVNNPSLFSPSGAVGGGAAVMFKAETQSAGTKTLTVRCVNTDFEAPSAEVSRSLTVLASPFEEISANETKVKAGHITALRTAVNTVRNYYGLAPVPWSEEITVGRTEVKNWPLHILEIRAAVEPVIALNNQFGGGTGFTVPEPDWEELGTGRPRAAVMNQLAELILSV
;
A
#
# COMPACT_ATOMS: atom_id res chain seq x y z
N MET A 1 -14.18 -14.82 0.52
CA MET A 1 -12.71 -14.97 0.45
C MET A 1 -12.16 -15.34 1.81
N LYS A 2 -11.03 -16.05 1.87
CA LYS A 2 -10.25 -16.25 3.10
C LYS A 2 -8.76 -16.16 2.80
N ILE A 3 -7.97 -15.82 3.80
CA ILE A 3 -6.51 -15.85 3.74
C ILE A 3 -6.03 -16.98 4.66
N ASP A 4 -5.15 -17.83 4.14
CA ASP A 4 -4.64 -19.02 4.83
C ASP A 4 -5.79 -19.89 5.38
N THR A 5 -5.74 -20.19 6.68
CA THR A 5 -6.76 -20.94 7.41
C THR A 5 -7.81 -20.04 8.08
N GLY A 6 -7.84 -18.75 7.73
CA GLY A 6 -8.80 -17.79 8.29
C GLY A 6 -10.25 -18.10 7.92
N SER A 7 -11.17 -17.44 8.62
CA SER A 7 -12.61 -17.54 8.37
C SER A 7 -12.99 -16.97 7.00
N TRP A 8 -14.00 -17.57 6.38
CA TRP A 8 -14.60 -17.03 5.16
C TRP A 8 -15.27 -15.68 5.44
N GLN A 9 -14.94 -14.69 4.61
CA GLN A 9 -15.58 -13.38 4.54
C GLN A 9 -16.37 -13.28 3.23
N ASP A 10 -17.49 -12.57 3.21
CA ASP A 10 -18.28 -12.35 1.99
C ASP A 10 -18.89 -10.95 1.92
N GLY A 11 -19.34 -10.56 0.73
CA GLY A 11 -19.88 -9.22 0.50
C GLY A 11 -21.20 -8.94 1.21
N VAL A 12 -21.97 -9.97 1.60
CA VAL A 12 -23.28 -9.82 2.25
C VAL A 12 -23.10 -9.59 3.75
N ASN A 13 -22.27 -10.40 4.40
CA ASN A 13 -22.01 -10.35 5.83
C ASN A 13 -20.93 -9.34 6.21
N ASN A 14 -20.01 -9.02 5.28
CA ASN A 14 -18.90 -8.11 5.50
C ASN A 14 -18.84 -7.01 4.42
N PRO A 15 -19.90 -6.21 4.25
CA PRO A 15 -20.01 -5.25 3.15
C PRO A 15 -18.90 -4.18 3.13
N SER A 16 -18.26 -3.90 4.26
CA SER A 16 -17.12 -2.97 4.34
C SER A 16 -15.82 -3.52 3.76
N LEU A 17 -15.71 -4.84 3.56
CA LEU A 17 -14.52 -5.50 3.03
C LEU A 17 -14.59 -5.75 1.52
N PHE A 18 -15.75 -5.56 0.89
CA PHE A 18 -15.98 -5.89 -0.52
C PHE A 18 -16.52 -4.71 -1.34
N SER A 19 -16.04 -4.58 -2.58
CA SER A 19 -16.56 -3.63 -3.56
C SER A 19 -16.74 -4.31 -4.93
N PRO A 20 -17.96 -4.37 -5.50
CA PRO A 20 -19.22 -4.06 -4.83
C PRO A 20 -19.48 -4.98 -3.65
N SER A 21 -20.24 -4.49 -2.67
CA SER A 21 -20.73 -5.31 -1.56
C SER A 21 -22.03 -6.02 -1.93
N GLY A 22 -22.45 -6.96 -1.08
CA GLY A 22 -23.65 -7.78 -1.30
C GLY A 22 -23.45 -8.90 -2.32
N ALA A 23 -24.58 -9.33 -2.90
CA ALA A 23 -24.60 -10.32 -3.97
C ALA A 23 -24.15 -9.69 -5.30
N VAL A 24 -23.35 -10.44 -6.06
CA VAL A 24 -22.82 -9.99 -7.35
C VAL A 24 -23.23 -10.94 -8.47
N GLY A 25 -23.44 -10.39 -9.66
CA GLY A 25 -23.75 -11.17 -10.86
C GLY A 25 -22.53 -11.91 -11.43
N GLY A 26 -22.79 -12.85 -12.35
CA GLY A 26 -21.73 -13.56 -13.05
C GLY A 26 -20.80 -12.60 -13.81
N GLY A 27 -19.49 -12.76 -13.63
CA GLY A 27 -18.47 -11.93 -14.29
C GLY A 27 -18.23 -10.56 -13.64
N ALA A 28 -18.88 -10.24 -12.53
CA ALA A 28 -18.60 -9.01 -11.79
C ALA A 28 -17.16 -8.99 -11.26
N ALA A 29 -16.46 -7.87 -11.48
CA ALA A 29 -15.20 -7.61 -10.80
C ALA A 29 -15.47 -7.27 -9.32
N VAL A 30 -14.71 -7.88 -8.42
CA VAL A 30 -14.84 -7.67 -6.97
C VAL A 30 -13.47 -7.36 -6.37
N MET A 31 -13.39 -6.25 -5.66
CA MET A 31 -12.29 -5.94 -4.78
C MET A 31 -12.57 -6.50 -3.39
N PHE A 32 -11.53 -7.07 -2.77
CA PHE A 32 -11.54 -7.46 -1.37
C PHE A 32 -10.44 -6.73 -0.62
N LYS A 33 -10.82 -5.97 0.40
CA LYS A 33 -9.91 -5.29 1.32
C LYS A 33 -9.69 -6.19 2.55
N ALA A 34 -8.56 -6.86 2.58
CA ALA A 34 -8.18 -7.67 3.73
C ALA A 34 -7.79 -6.79 4.93
N GLU A 35 -7.96 -7.33 6.14
CA GLU A 35 -7.32 -6.78 7.33
C GLU A 35 -5.80 -6.93 7.24
N THR A 36 -5.06 -6.12 8.01
CA THR A 36 -3.60 -6.14 8.07
C THR A 36 -3.07 -7.56 8.30
N GLN A 37 -2.17 -7.99 7.41
CA GLN A 37 -1.56 -9.31 7.47
C GLN A 37 -0.14 -9.25 8.03
N SER A 38 0.26 -10.30 8.76
CA SER A 38 1.67 -10.48 9.15
C SER A 38 2.53 -10.71 7.91
N ALA A 39 3.80 -10.35 7.99
CA ALA A 39 4.78 -10.68 6.95
C ALA A 39 4.87 -12.20 6.72
N GLY A 40 5.19 -12.58 5.48
CA GLY A 40 5.34 -13.96 5.04
C GLY A 40 4.46 -14.31 3.83
N THR A 41 4.59 -15.55 3.37
CA THR A 41 3.73 -16.09 2.31
C THR A 41 2.32 -16.32 2.83
N LYS A 42 1.35 -15.86 2.07
CA LYS A 42 -0.09 -15.96 2.32
C LYS A 42 -0.77 -16.66 1.15
N THR A 43 -1.83 -17.40 1.42
CA THR A 43 -2.67 -18.01 0.39
C THR A 43 -4.05 -17.40 0.43
N LEU A 44 -4.39 -16.62 -0.59
CA LEU A 44 -5.74 -16.11 -0.79
C LEU A 44 -6.57 -17.20 -1.48
N THR A 45 -7.68 -17.60 -0.85
CA THR A 45 -8.64 -18.55 -1.40
C THR A 45 -9.98 -17.85 -1.67
N VAL A 46 -10.50 -18.04 -2.89
CA VAL A 46 -11.75 -17.46 -3.36
C VAL A 46 -12.70 -18.57 -3.79
N ARG A 47 -13.99 -18.39 -3.45
CA ARG A 47 -15.10 -19.18 -3.96
C ARG A 47 -16.33 -18.29 -4.05
N CYS A 48 -17.26 -18.65 -4.92
CA CYS A 48 -18.58 -18.03 -5.00
C CYS A 48 -19.60 -18.93 -4.28
N VAL A 49 -20.57 -18.30 -3.62
CA VAL A 49 -21.70 -18.98 -2.99
C VAL A 49 -22.96 -18.34 -3.54
N ASN A 50 -23.89 -19.16 -4.01
CA ASN A 50 -25.22 -18.72 -4.40
C ASN A 50 -26.20 -19.26 -3.34
N THR A 51 -26.99 -18.37 -2.75
CA THR A 51 -27.96 -18.71 -1.70
C THR A 51 -29.07 -19.64 -2.18
N ASP A 52 -29.31 -19.68 -3.49
CA ASP A 52 -30.35 -20.52 -4.10
C ASP A 52 -29.87 -21.96 -4.34
N PHE A 53 -28.58 -22.26 -4.12
CA PHE A 53 -28.00 -23.59 -4.30
C PHE A 53 -27.27 -24.06 -3.03
N GLU A 54 -27.31 -25.36 -2.77
CA GLU A 54 -26.71 -25.93 -1.55
C GLU A 54 -25.17 -26.00 -1.58
N ALA A 55 -24.54 -25.94 -2.77
CA ALA A 55 -23.10 -26.16 -2.94
C ALA A 55 -22.34 -24.91 -3.43
N PRO A 56 -21.24 -24.51 -2.77
CA PRO A 56 -20.32 -23.48 -3.28
C PRO A 56 -19.65 -23.86 -4.61
N SER A 57 -19.13 -22.85 -5.32
CA SER A 57 -18.26 -23.10 -6.47
C SER A 57 -16.95 -23.80 -6.07
N ALA A 58 -16.22 -24.30 -7.07
CA ALA A 58 -14.83 -24.70 -6.88
C ALA A 58 -14.00 -23.55 -6.27
N GLU A 59 -13.05 -23.90 -5.40
CA GLU A 59 -12.15 -22.94 -4.77
C GLU A 59 -10.95 -22.64 -5.68
N VAL A 60 -10.60 -21.37 -5.79
CA VAL A 60 -9.40 -20.90 -6.51
C VAL A 60 -8.44 -20.28 -5.51
N SER A 61 -7.19 -20.72 -5.53
CA SER A 61 -6.14 -20.22 -4.64
C SER A 61 -5.05 -19.47 -5.40
N ARG A 62 -4.49 -18.45 -4.74
CA ARG A 62 -3.29 -17.72 -5.18
C ARG A 62 -2.38 -17.46 -3.98
N SER A 63 -1.09 -17.67 -4.18
CA SER A 63 -0.07 -17.31 -3.20
C SER A 63 0.43 -15.89 -3.44
N LEU A 64 0.59 -15.13 -2.36
CA LEU A 64 1.19 -13.80 -2.36
C LEU A 64 2.17 -13.70 -1.18
N THR A 65 3.10 -12.76 -1.24
CA THR A 65 4.05 -12.53 -0.14
C THR A 65 3.81 -11.15 0.45
N VAL A 66 3.50 -11.10 1.74
CA VAL A 66 3.45 -9.86 2.52
C VAL A 66 4.85 -9.57 3.02
N LEU A 67 5.41 -8.44 2.62
CA LEU A 67 6.74 -8.03 3.06
C LEU A 67 6.68 -7.41 4.46
N ALA A 68 7.74 -7.58 5.25
CA ALA A 68 7.91 -6.83 6.47
C ALA A 68 8.11 -5.34 6.16
N SER A 69 7.64 -4.46 7.05
CA SER A 69 7.89 -3.02 6.91
C SER A 69 9.40 -2.76 6.85
N PRO A 70 9.90 -2.04 5.82
CA PRO A 70 11.31 -1.67 5.74
C PRO A 70 11.64 -0.42 6.58
N PHE A 71 10.65 0.17 7.25
CA PHE A 71 10.78 1.45 7.93
C PHE A 71 11.17 1.28 9.40
N GLU A 72 12.23 1.99 9.80
CA GLU A 72 12.57 2.21 11.20
C GLU A 72 11.59 3.21 11.82
N GLU A 73 11.27 3.04 13.10
CA GLU A 73 10.41 3.98 13.83
C GLU A 73 11.10 5.34 13.98
N ILE A 74 10.37 6.42 13.67
CA ILE A 74 10.87 7.79 13.77
C ILE A 74 9.96 8.60 14.71
N SER A 75 10.38 8.72 15.96
CA SER A 75 9.70 9.55 16.95
C SER A 75 10.06 11.02 16.78
N ALA A 76 9.06 11.89 16.78
CA ALA A 76 9.25 13.33 16.64
C ALA A 76 10.11 13.87 17.79
N ASN A 77 11.09 14.72 17.44
CA ASN A 77 12.06 15.31 18.37
C ASN A 77 13.01 14.34 19.09
N GLU A 78 12.89 13.03 18.85
CA GLU A 78 13.75 12.01 19.44
C GLU A 78 14.66 11.37 18.38
N THR A 79 14.06 10.84 17.31
CA THR A 79 14.80 10.18 16.23
C THR A 79 15.29 11.21 15.22
N LYS A 80 16.60 11.27 15.03
CA LYS A 80 17.19 12.07 13.95
C LYS A 80 16.98 11.37 12.61
N VAL A 81 16.29 12.04 11.69
CA VAL A 81 16.15 11.54 10.32
C VAL A 81 17.52 11.47 9.65
N LYS A 82 17.84 10.30 9.07
CA LYS A 82 19.12 9.99 8.41
C LYS A 82 18.90 9.59 6.95
N ALA A 83 19.98 9.60 6.17
CA ALA A 83 19.96 9.19 4.76
C ALA A 83 19.23 7.84 4.53
N GLY A 84 19.47 6.87 5.42
CA GLY A 84 18.84 5.55 5.35
C GLY A 84 17.30 5.59 5.41
N HIS A 85 16.70 6.56 6.10
CA HIS A 85 15.23 6.69 6.15
C HIS A 85 14.65 7.08 4.77
N ILE A 86 15.29 8.05 4.09
CA ILE A 86 14.84 8.49 2.76
C ILE A 86 15.11 7.40 1.71
N THR A 87 16.26 6.72 1.80
CA THR A 87 16.58 5.59 0.92
C THR A 87 15.58 4.44 1.11
N ALA A 88 15.14 4.15 2.35
CA ALA A 88 14.11 3.14 2.61
C ALA A 88 12.78 3.50 1.94
N LEU A 89 12.34 4.76 2.01
CA LEU A 89 11.14 5.25 1.31
C LEU A 89 11.25 5.08 -0.21
N ARG A 90 12.38 5.48 -0.80
CA ARG A 90 12.66 5.30 -2.24
C ARG A 90 12.59 3.83 -2.67
N THR A 91 13.25 2.95 -1.92
CA THR A 91 13.22 1.51 -2.21
C THR A 91 11.82 0.92 -2.06
N ALA A 92 11.08 1.32 -1.02
CA ALA A 92 9.71 0.84 -0.80
C ALA A 92 8.77 1.28 -1.93
N VAL A 93 8.82 2.54 -2.36
CA VAL A 93 8.02 3.01 -3.51
C VAL A 93 8.33 2.22 -4.77
N ASN A 94 9.61 2.02 -5.11
CA ASN A 94 9.97 1.24 -6.30
C ASN A 94 9.58 -0.24 -6.18
N THR A 95 9.54 -0.79 -4.97
CA THR A 95 9.03 -2.15 -4.71
C THR A 95 7.53 -2.24 -5.00
N VAL A 96 6.74 -1.30 -4.47
CA VAL A 96 5.29 -1.23 -4.73
C VAL A 96 4.99 -0.99 -6.21
N ARG A 97 5.72 -0.07 -6.85
CA ARG A 97 5.60 0.16 -8.30
C ARG A 97 5.83 -1.11 -9.10
N ASN A 98 6.89 -1.85 -8.80
CA ASN A 98 7.20 -3.11 -9.48
C ASN A 98 6.09 -4.16 -9.27
N TYR A 99 5.55 -4.28 -8.05
CA TYR A 99 4.42 -5.18 -7.76
C TYR A 99 3.22 -4.92 -8.66
N TYR A 100 2.94 -3.64 -8.95
CA TYR A 100 1.87 -3.21 -9.84
C TYR A 100 2.27 -3.14 -11.33
N GLY A 101 3.48 -3.59 -11.70
CA GLY A 101 3.98 -3.58 -13.08
C GLY A 101 4.40 -2.20 -13.60
N LEU A 102 4.50 -1.20 -12.72
CA LEU A 102 5.01 0.13 -13.06
C LEU A 102 6.54 0.13 -13.07
N ALA A 103 7.13 0.83 -14.03
CA ALA A 103 8.58 0.99 -14.10
C ALA A 103 9.12 1.69 -12.82
N PRO A 104 10.29 1.27 -12.30
CA PRO A 104 10.91 1.95 -11.17
C PRO A 104 11.27 3.39 -11.54
N VAL A 105 11.15 4.31 -10.59
CA VAL A 105 11.56 5.71 -10.79
C VAL A 105 13.08 5.81 -10.70
N PRO A 106 13.74 6.43 -11.70
CA PRO A 106 15.13 6.85 -11.56
C PRO A 106 15.18 8.10 -10.67
N TRP A 107 15.97 8.04 -9.60
CA TRP A 107 16.17 9.18 -8.70
C TRP A 107 17.18 10.17 -9.30
N SER A 108 16.94 11.46 -9.15
CA SER A 108 17.83 12.51 -9.69
C SER A 108 19.21 12.55 -9.03
N GLU A 109 19.33 12.07 -7.80
CA GLU A 109 20.58 12.01 -7.02
C GLU A 109 20.63 10.74 -6.17
N GLU A 110 21.81 10.14 -6.05
CA GLU A 110 22.11 9.10 -5.07
C GLU A 110 22.33 9.72 -3.67
N ILE A 111 21.63 9.20 -2.66
CA ILE A 111 21.78 9.69 -1.28
C ILE A 111 22.91 8.94 -0.59
N THR A 112 24.05 9.59 -0.43
CA THR A 112 25.24 9.04 0.23
C THR A 112 25.54 9.74 1.55
N VAL A 113 25.72 8.95 2.63
CA VAL A 113 26.07 9.47 3.96
C VAL A 113 27.37 10.28 3.90
N GLY A 114 27.35 11.49 4.44
CA GLY A 114 28.50 12.39 4.48
C GLY A 114 28.79 13.13 3.17
N ARG A 115 28.03 12.90 2.10
CA ARG A 115 28.21 13.55 0.79
C ARG A 115 26.98 14.34 0.36
N THR A 116 25.80 13.73 0.40
CA THR A 116 24.56 14.39 -0.02
C THR A 116 24.19 15.49 0.96
N GLU A 117 23.93 16.69 0.44
CA GLU A 117 23.63 17.84 1.27
C GLU A 117 22.25 17.70 1.92
N VAL A 118 22.18 17.82 3.25
CA VAL A 118 20.91 17.71 3.98
C VAL A 118 19.87 18.70 3.45
N LYS A 119 20.28 19.89 2.99
CA LYS A 119 19.37 20.91 2.44
C LYS A 119 18.55 20.43 1.24
N ASN A 120 18.97 19.37 0.54
CA ASN A 120 18.28 18.79 -0.61
C ASN A 120 17.17 17.81 -0.22
N TRP A 121 17.01 17.50 1.06
CA TRP A 121 15.97 16.57 1.52
C TRP A 121 14.55 16.90 1.01
N PRO A 122 14.12 18.17 0.88
CA PRO A 122 12.78 18.47 0.35
C PRO A 122 12.62 18.00 -1.10
N LEU A 123 13.67 18.09 -1.91
CA LEU A 123 13.65 17.62 -3.31
C LEU A 123 13.44 16.10 -3.36
N HIS A 124 14.17 15.34 -2.54
CA HIS A 124 14.01 13.90 -2.49
C HIS A 124 12.61 13.48 -2.04
N ILE A 125 12.00 14.23 -1.11
CA ILE A 125 10.62 13.96 -0.70
C ILE A 125 9.62 14.26 -1.82
N LEU A 126 9.79 15.36 -2.55
CA LEU A 126 8.93 15.68 -3.70
C LEU A 126 9.00 14.60 -4.78
N GLU A 127 10.19 14.04 -5.04
CA GLU A 127 10.34 12.91 -5.96
C GLU A 127 9.58 11.67 -5.47
N ILE A 128 9.63 11.35 -4.18
CA ILE A 128 8.91 10.20 -3.60
C ILE A 128 7.40 10.42 -3.68
N ARG A 129 6.90 11.63 -3.37
CA ARG A 129 5.49 12.01 -3.53
C ARG A 129 5.02 11.82 -4.96
N ALA A 130 5.75 12.38 -5.93
CA ALA A 130 5.43 12.20 -7.34
C ALA A 130 5.49 10.72 -7.78
N ALA A 131 6.38 9.93 -7.19
CA ALA A 131 6.54 8.51 -7.52
C ALA A 131 5.40 7.61 -7.01
N VAL A 132 4.69 8.01 -5.94
CA VAL A 132 3.56 7.24 -5.39
C VAL A 132 2.23 7.57 -6.08
N GLU A 133 2.07 8.75 -6.68
CA GLU A 133 0.82 9.14 -7.37
C GLU A 133 0.32 8.12 -8.42
N PRO A 134 1.16 7.55 -9.31
CA PRO A 134 0.70 6.55 -10.27
C PRO A 134 0.24 5.23 -9.62
N VAL A 135 0.78 4.90 -8.44
CA VAL A 135 0.34 3.73 -7.67
C VAL A 135 -1.05 3.98 -7.11
N ILE A 136 -1.28 5.16 -6.51
CA ILE A 136 -2.58 5.58 -5.99
C ILE A 136 -3.63 5.56 -7.11
N ALA A 137 -3.30 6.18 -8.25
CA ALA A 137 -4.20 6.23 -9.40
C ALA A 137 -4.57 4.83 -9.90
N LEU A 138 -3.61 3.91 -9.99
CA LEU A 138 -3.88 2.52 -10.40
C LEU A 138 -4.76 1.79 -9.38
N ASN A 139 -4.44 1.87 -8.09
CA ASN A 139 -5.23 1.21 -7.05
C ASN A 139 -6.70 1.70 -7.09
N ASN A 140 -6.87 3.01 -7.27
CA ASN A 140 -8.19 3.64 -7.35
C ASN A 140 -9.01 3.23 -8.59
N GLN A 141 -8.40 2.71 -9.67
CA GLN A 141 -9.16 2.17 -10.81
C GLN A 141 -9.94 0.91 -10.45
N PHE A 142 -9.50 0.17 -9.44
CA PHE A 142 -10.18 -1.02 -8.97
C PHE A 142 -11.34 -0.71 -8.00
N GLY A 143 -11.32 0.48 -7.38
CA GLY A 143 -12.34 0.92 -6.42
C GLY A 143 -13.55 1.50 -7.15
N GLY A 144 -14.65 0.74 -7.26
CA GLY A 144 -15.90 1.20 -7.88
C GLY A 144 -16.66 2.30 -7.11
N GLY A 145 -16.08 2.87 -6.03
CA GLY A 145 -16.65 3.91 -5.17
C GLY A 145 -15.67 4.41 -4.10
N THR A 146 -16.05 5.44 -3.35
CA THR A 146 -15.16 6.20 -2.44
C THR A 146 -14.60 5.43 -1.23
N GLY A 147 -15.21 4.30 -0.84
CA GLY A 147 -14.78 3.51 0.33
C GLY A 147 -13.54 2.64 0.10
N PHE A 148 -13.17 2.42 -1.17
CA PHE A 148 -12.08 1.53 -1.58
C PHE A 148 -10.96 2.25 -2.33
N THR A 149 -11.09 3.57 -2.45
CA THR A 149 -10.05 4.43 -3.03
C THR A 149 -9.11 4.91 -1.93
N VAL A 150 -7.83 4.93 -2.24
CA VAL A 150 -6.83 5.69 -1.49
C VAL A 150 -7.14 7.18 -1.71
N PRO A 151 -7.42 7.95 -0.64
CA PRO A 151 -7.72 9.37 -0.76
C PRO A 151 -6.50 10.16 -1.25
N GLU A 152 -6.74 11.34 -1.81
CA GLU A 152 -5.66 12.28 -2.13
C GLU A 152 -4.87 12.62 -0.85
N PRO A 153 -3.54 12.46 -0.84
CA PRO A 153 -2.75 12.71 0.36
C PRO A 153 -2.73 14.20 0.74
N ASP A 154 -3.09 14.52 1.98
CA ASP A 154 -2.89 15.86 2.55
C ASP A 154 -1.44 16.03 2.99
N TRP A 155 -0.58 16.38 2.05
CA TRP A 155 0.87 16.36 2.22
C TRP A 155 1.39 17.27 3.34
N GLU A 156 2.12 16.69 4.29
CA GLU A 156 2.82 17.42 5.35
C GLU A 156 3.76 18.49 4.78
N GLU A 157 3.80 19.66 5.41
CA GLU A 157 4.70 20.72 5.00
C GLU A 157 6.17 20.30 5.16
N LEU A 158 7.00 20.53 4.15
CA LEU A 158 8.42 20.17 4.22
C LEU A 158 9.15 21.08 5.24
N GLY A 159 8.81 22.36 5.31
CA GLY A 159 9.52 23.33 6.16
C GLY A 159 10.95 23.58 5.69
N THR A 160 11.70 24.36 6.47
CA THR A 160 13.11 24.69 6.19
C THR A 160 14.03 24.05 7.25
N GLY A 161 15.25 23.68 6.86
CA GLY A 161 16.23 23.09 7.79
C GLY A 161 16.22 21.56 7.78
N ARG A 162 16.16 20.94 8.98
CA ARG A 162 16.33 19.48 9.12
C ARG A 162 15.11 18.70 8.60
N PRO A 163 15.29 17.47 8.08
CA PRO A 163 14.18 16.64 7.68
C PRO A 163 13.24 16.35 8.86
N ARG A 164 11.93 16.38 8.60
CA ARG A 164 10.88 16.25 9.61
C ARG A 164 10.42 14.80 9.75
N ALA A 165 10.31 14.32 10.99
CA ALA A 165 9.75 12.99 11.30
C ALA A 165 8.34 12.82 10.73
N ALA A 166 7.47 13.82 10.90
CA ALA A 166 6.09 13.80 10.40
C ALA A 166 6.01 13.51 8.88
N VAL A 167 6.87 14.14 8.08
CA VAL A 167 6.92 13.92 6.62
C VAL A 167 7.35 12.49 6.28
N MET A 168 8.33 11.94 7.01
CA MET A 168 8.80 10.56 6.79
C MET A 168 7.71 9.55 7.18
N ASN A 169 7.06 9.76 8.33
CA ASN A 169 6.01 8.88 8.83
C ASN A 169 4.78 8.91 7.92
N GLN A 170 4.35 10.09 7.45
CA GLN A 170 3.25 10.20 6.49
C GLN A 170 3.52 9.38 5.22
N LEU A 171 4.73 9.48 4.65
CA LEU A 171 5.08 8.70 3.47
C LEU A 171 5.16 7.20 3.76
N ALA A 172 5.73 6.82 4.90
CA ALA A 172 5.79 5.42 5.31
C ALA A 172 4.39 4.82 5.47
N GLU A 173 3.49 5.52 6.17
CA GLU A 173 2.09 5.11 6.35
C GLU A 173 1.35 5.00 5.03
N LEU A 174 1.49 6.00 4.14
CA LEU A 174 0.89 5.96 2.82
C LEU A 174 1.39 4.76 2.01
N ILE A 175 2.72 4.53 1.95
CA ILE A 175 3.32 3.42 1.20
C ILE A 175 2.86 2.06 1.75
N LEU A 176 2.67 1.92 3.07
CA LEU A 176 2.15 0.69 3.68
C LEU A 176 0.65 0.47 3.44
N SER A 177 -0.07 1.50 2.98
CA SER A 177 -1.52 1.46 2.75
C SER A 177 -1.93 1.17 1.30
N VAL A 178 -0.98 1.19 0.36
CA VAL A 178 -1.22 1.07 -1.10
C VAL A 178 -0.82 -0.28 -1.68
#